data_AF-A0AAN4ZCG6-F1
#
_entry.id   AF-A0AAN4ZCG6-F1
#
_cell.length_a   1.000
_cell.length_b   1.000
_cell.length_c   1.000
_cell.angle_alpha   90.00
_cell.angle_beta   90.00
_cell.angle_gamma   90.00
#
_symmetry.space_group_name_H-M   'P 1'
#
loop_
_entity.id
_entity.type
_entity.pdbx_description
1 polymer ?
#
loop_
_entity_poly.entity_id
_entity_poly.type
_entity_poly.pdbx_seq_one_letter_code
_entity_poly.pdbx_strand_id
1 'polypeptide(L)'
;CGKTLSAWLEENNQRDLHQVKSWFKQIVDAVKYIHQNNIMHPSNILIASDNAVKICDLGIATVIDSGKGASKMSRTLIGTPQYSAPEQQFFYNEKVDIFALGLILIELSLVLTDQQKSAIFSAIRSNAPIIILQDQPKTLDLVSKLTKLDKNNRPRIGDILEHPFF
;
A
#
# COMPACT_ATOMS: atom_id res chain seq x y z
N CYS A 1 20.95 8.66 -3.01
CA CYS A 1 19.50 8.77 -3.29
C CYS A 1 19.02 7.47 -3.93
N GLY A 2 17.94 6.87 -3.40
CA GLY A 2 17.39 5.61 -3.92
C GLY A 2 16.33 5.81 -5.00
N LYS A 3 16.02 4.73 -5.75
CA LYS A 3 14.93 4.66 -6.73
C LYS A 3 13.58 4.52 -6.02
N THR A 4 12.49 5.07 -6.57
CA THR A 4 11.14 4.90 -5.99
C THR A 4 10.61 3.48 -6.19
N LEU A 5 9.59 3.07 -5.42
CA LEU A 5 8.93 1.77 -5.60
C LEU A 5 8.44 1.60 -7.04
N SER A 6 7.74 2.59 -7.59
CA SER A 6 7.25 2.54 -8.97
C SER A 6 8.37 2.39 -9.99
N ALA A 7 9.46 3.15 -9.85
CA ALA A 7 10.62 3.03 -10.74
C ALA A 7 11.29 1.65 -10.64
N TRP A 8 11.38 1.08 -9.43
CA TRP A 8 11.88 -0.28 -9.26
C TRP A 8 10.95 -1.32 -9.88
N LEU A 9 9.64 -1.18 -9.69
CA LEU A 9 8.63 -2.09 -10.25
C LEU A 9 8.59 -2.08 -11.78
N GLU A 10 8.89 -0.94 -12.41
CA GLU A 10 9.01 -0.77 -13.87
C GLU A 10 10.29 -1.42 -14.43
N GLU A 11 11.39 -1.34 -13.69
CA GLU A 11 12.68 -1.89 -14.11
C GLU A 11 12.85 -3.38 -13.82
N ASN A 12 12.08 -3.93 -12.88
CA ASN A 12 12.18 -5.32 -12.46
C ASN A 12 10.91 -6.05 -12.85
N ASN A 13 11.01 -7.04 -13.73
CA ASN A 13 9.85 -7.86 -14.13
C ASN A 13 9.69 -9.14 -13.30
N GLN A 14 10.63 -9.41 -12.39
CA GLN A 14 10.55 -10.54 -11.47
C GLN A 14 10.13 -10.06 -10.08
N ARG A 15 9.14 -10.74 -9.49
CA ARG A 15 8.68 -10.50 -8.13
C ARG A 15 9.16 -11.66 -7.25
N ASP A 16 10.30 -11.48 -6.59
CA ASP A 16 10.77 -12.46 -5.62
C ASP A 16 9.92 -12.39 -4.35
N LEU A 17 9.29 -13.51 -3.97
CA LEU A 17 8.36 -13.56 -2.84
C LEU A 17 9.07 -13.21 -1.51
N HIS A 18 10.33 -13.61 -1.34
CA HIS A 18 11.08 -13.30 -0.13
C HIS A 18 11.33 -11.79 -0.01
N GLN A 19 11.68 -11.14 -1.12
CA GLN A 19 11.83 -9.69 -1.19
C GLN A 19 10.51 -8.96 -0.93
N VAL A 20 9.41 -9.41 -1.54
CA VAL A 20 8.07 -8.84 -1.34
C VAL A 20 7.66 -8.93 0.13
N LYS A 21 7.81 -10.09 0.77
CA LYS A 21 7.55 -10.25 2.21
C LYS A 21 8.39 -9.30 3.06
N SER A 22 9.68 -9.19 2.77
CA SER A 22 10.61 -8.33 3.51
C SER A 22 10.21 -6.86 3.42
N TRP A 23 9.91 -6.36 2.21
CA TRP A 23 9.44 -4.99 2.04
C TRP A 23 8.08 -4.76 2.67
N PHE A 24 7.13 -5.67 2.45
CA PHE A 24 5.80 -5.53 3.00
C PHE A 24 5.81 -5.52 4.54
N LYS A 25 6.67 -6.34 5.17
CA LYS A 25 6.90 -6.30 6.62
C LYS A 25 7.36 -4.93 7.08
N GLN A 26 8.37 -4.35 6.43
CA GLN A 26 8.88 -3.03 6.78
C GLN A 26 7.82 -1.94 6.61
N ILE A 27 6.97 -2.04 5.59
CA ILE A 27 5.83 -1.13 5.37
C ILE A 27 4.79 -1.26 6.51
N VAL A 28 4.47 -2.48 6.94
CA VAL A 28 3.53 -2.71 8.03
C VAL A 28 4.09 -2.18 9.36
N ASP A 29 5.37 -2.43 9.66
CA ASP A 29 6.04 -1.90 10.86
C ASP A 29 6.07 -0.37 10.86
N ALA A 30 6.32 0.23 9.70
CA ALA A 30 6.24 1.67 9.45
C ALA A 30 4.86 2.26 9.79
N VAL A 31 3.79 1.69 9.24
CA VAL A 31 2.42 2.13 9.51
C VAL A 31 2.04 1.91 10.97
N LYS A 32 2.47 0.79 11.57
CA LYS A 32 2.27 0.49 13.00
C LYS A 32 2.88 1.56 13.89
N TYR A 33 4.12 1.96 13.61
CA TYR A 33 4.80 3.02 14.36
C TYR A 33 4.05 4.36 14.25
N ILE A 34 3.55 4.69 13.06
CA ILE A 34 2.78 5.91 12.82
C ILE A 34 1.46 5.92 13.59
N HIS A 35 0.70 4.82 13.54
CA HIS A 35 -0.54 4.64 14.31
C HIS A 35 -0.31 4.74 15.83
N GLN A 36 0.80 4.20 16.34
CA GLN A 36 1.16 4.27 17.76
C GLN A 36 1.47 5.70 18.24
N ASN A 37 1.90 6.58 17.34
CA ASN A 37 2.15 8.00 17.64
C ASN A 37 0.91 8.88 17.40
N ASN A 38 -0.28 8.30 17.27
CA ASN A 38 -1.55 8.98 16.95
C ASN A 38 -1.52 9.80 15.65
N ILE A 39 -0.55 9.52 14.77
CA ILE A 39 -0.54 10.08 13.43
C ILE A 39 -1.38 9.15 12.57
N MET A 40 -2.50 9.66 12.06
CA MET A 40 -3.27 8.95 11.04
C MET A 40 -2.67 9.32 9.68
N HIS A 41 -2.46 8.32 8.81
CA HIS A 41 -1.81 8.45 7.50
C HIS A 41 -0.30 8.74 7.50
N PRO A 42 0.53 7.80 6.99
CA PRO A 42 1.78 8.17 6.36
C PRO A 42 1.45 8.85 5.03
N SER A 43 1.76 10.13 4.86
CA SER A 43 1.55 10.82 3.57
C SER A 43 2.32 10.17 2.40
N ASN A 44 3.40 9.42 2.67
CA ASN A 44 4.23 8.82 1.63
C ASN A 44 5.00 7.59 2.15
N ILE A 45 4.98 6.47 1.39
CA ILE A 45 5.91 5.35 1.58
C ILE A 45 6.88 5.35 0.40
N LEU A 46 8.18 5.48 0.67
CA LEU A 46 9.22 5.25 -0.33
C LEU A 46 9.97 3.94 -0.01
N ILE A 47 10.43 3.25 -1.03
CA ILE A 47 11.34 2.11 -0.87
C ILE A 47 12.72 2.61 -1.26
N ALA A 48 13.75 2.38 -0.44
CA ALA A 48 15.11 2.77 -0.77
C ALA A 48 15.86 1.60 -1.45
N SER A 49 16.87 1.98 -2.22
CA SER A 49 17.66 1.09 -3.09
C SER A 49 18.60 0.12 -2.35
N ASP A 50 18.61 0.13 -1.01
CA ASP A 50 19.45 -0.68 -0.13
C ASP A 50 18.67 -1.84 0.54
N ASN A 51 17.60 -2.32 -0.09
CA ASN A 51 16.66 -3.31 0.47
C ASN A 51 15.93 -2.86 1.75
N ALA A 52 16.11 -1.61 2.16
CA ALA A 52 15.35 -0.98 3.23
C ALA A 52 14.19 -0.15 2.66
N VAL A 53 13.01 -0.32 3.22
CA VAL A 53 11.88 0.59 3.01
C VAL A 53 12.14 1.81 3.90
N LYS A 54 12.22 2.99 3.27
CA LYS A 54 12.38 4.25 4.00
C LYS A 54 11.10 5.04 3.80
N ILE A 55 10.26 5.13 4.83
CA ILE A 55 9.15 6.08 4.82
C ILE A 55 9.77 7.48 4.63
N CYS A 56 9.53 8.08 3.48
CA CYS A 56 9.96 9.43 3.18
C CYS A 56 8.70 10.21 2.87
N ASP A 57 8.07 10.73 3.91
CA ASP A 57 7.65 12.12 4.09
C ASP A 57 6.64 12.15 5.24
N LEU A 58 7.08 12.65 6.40
CA LEU A 58 6.19 13.25 7.40
C LEU A 58 5.74 14.67 6.97
N GLY A 59 6.10 15.10 5.77
CA GLY A 59 5.68 16.36 5.15
C GLY A 59 4.32 16.22 4.46
N ILE A 60 3.25 16.15 5.26
CA ILE A 60 2.03 16.99 5.22
C ILE A 60 1.30 16.66 6.54
N ALA A 61 1.89 17.08 7.67
CA ALA A 61 1.06 17.87 8.57
C ALA A 61 0.81 19.18 7.81
N THR A 62 -0.45 19.48 7.54
CA THR A 62 -0.93 20.61 6.73
C THR A 62 -0.01 21.83 6.73
N VAL A 63 0.70 22.07 5.62
CA VAL A 63 1.05 23.43 5.18
C VAL A 63 0.87 23.47 3.67
N ILE A 64 -0.17 24.19 3.26
CA ILE A 64 -0.36 24.62 1.88
C ILE A 64 0.78 25.59 1.60
N ASP A 65 1.70 25.25 0.69
CA ASP A 65 2.51 26.29 0.05
C ASP A 65 2.66 26.05 -1.45
N SER A 66 2.59 27.18 -2.13
CA SER A 66 2.31 27.37 -3.54
C SER A 66 3.61 27.55 -4.31
N GLY A 67 3.88 26.70 -5.31
CA GLY A 67 4.83 27.10 -6.36
C GLY A 67 5.70 26.01 -6.95
N LYS A 68 5.43 25.77 -8.24
CA LYS A 68 6.37 25.45 -9.33
C LYS A 68 7.05 24.06 -9.32
N GLY A 69 6.81 23.33 -10.43
CA GLY A 69 7.74 22.33 -10.96
C GLY A 69 7.24 20.89 -10.90
N ALA A 70 6.29 20.52 -11.76
CA ALA A 70 5.83 19.14 -11.93
C ALA A 70 6.94 18.26 -12.54
N SER A 71 7.77 17.68 -11.68
CA SER A 71 8.59 16.52 -12.02
C SER A 71 7.74 15.28 -11.76
N LYS A 72 7.42 14.49 -12.78
CA LYS A 72 6.68 13.21 -12.64
C LYS A 72 7.52 12.22 -11.84
N MET A 73 7.50 12.33 -10.51
CA MET A 73 7.86 11.25 -9.60
C MET A 73 6.59 10.45 -9.30
N SER A 74 6.54 9.19 -9.73
CA SER A 74 5.50 8.28 -9.30
C SER A 74 5.81 7.85 -7.86
N ARG A 75 5.00 8.35 -6.91
CA ARG A 75 5.05 8.08 -5.47
C ARG A 75 3.85 7.18 -5.13
N THR A 76 4.07 6.10 -4.40
CA THR A 76 2.96 5.29 -3.86
C THR A 76 2.43 5.98 -2.60
N LEU A 77 1.50 6.92 -2.77
CA LEU A 77 0.84 7.59 -1.63
C LEU A 77 -0.29 6.71 -1.10
N ILE A 78 -0.23 6.40 0.19
CA ILE A 78 -1.45 6.37 0.98
C ILE A 78 -1.94 7.82 0.95
N GLY A 79 -3.07 8.08 0.28
CA GLY A 79 -3.57 9.45 -0.01
C GLY A 79 -3.76 9.77 -1.50
N THR A 80 -3.15 9.00 -2.42
CA THR A 80 -3.53 9.05 -3.84
C THR A 80 -4.92 8.42 -3.99
N PRO A 81 -5.90 9.06 -4.66
CA PRO A 81 -7.28 8.58 -4.77
C PRO A 81 -7.42 7.11 -5.20
N GLN A 82 -6.43 6.61 -5.94
CA GLN A 82 -6.38 5.22 -6.41
C GLN A 82 -6.24 4.19 -5.28
N TYR A 83 -5.60 4.53 -4.15
CA TYR A 83 -5.41 3.62 -3.00
C TYR A 83 -6.46 3.82 -1.90
N SER A 84 -7.37 4.79 -2.07
CA SER A 84 -8.35 5.11 -1.04
C SER A 84 -9.33 3.97 -0.79
N ALA A 85 -9.63 3.77 0.51
CA ALA A 85 -10.69 2.88 0.95
C ALA A 85 -12.07 3.43 0.53
N PRO A 86 -13.07 2.56 0.28
CA PRO A 86 -14.40 3.00 -0.17
C PRO A 86 -15.09 3.94 0.83
N GLU A 87 -14.88 3.76 2.13
CA GLU A 87 -15.45 4.59 3.17
C GLU A 87 -14.70 5.89 3.44
N GLN A 88 -13.50 6.08 2.86
CA GLN A 88 -12.59 7.17 3.20
C GLN A 88 -13.19 8.57 2.93
N GLN A 89 -14.18 8.66 2.04
CA GLN A 89 -14.91 9.91 1.76
C GLN A 89 -15.89 10.30 2.89
N PHE A 90 -16.27 9.35 3.75
CA PHE A 90 -17.31 9.54 4.77
C PHE A 90 -16.77 9.40 6.19
N PHE A 91 -15.81 8.50 6.39
CA PHE A 91 -15.23 8.19 7.70
C PHE A 91 -13.73 7.97 7.57
N TYR A 92 -12.97 8.61 8.46
CA TYR A 92 -11.53 8.53 8.47
C TYR A 92 -11.04 7.90 9.77
N ASN A 93 -10.45 6.72 9.68
CA ASN A 93 -9.81 6.03 10.80
C ASN A 93 -8.65 5.17 10.31
N GLU A 94 -7.88 4.57 11.22
CA GLU A 94 -6.69 3.77 10.92
C GLU A 94 -6.94 2.60 9.95
N LYS A 95 -8.20 2.17 9.81
CA LYS A 95 -8.61 1.09 8.90
C LYS A 95 -8.49 1.45 7.42
N VAL A 96 -8.49 2.74 7.06
CA VAL A 96 -8.27 3.16 5.67
C VAL A 96 -6.83 2.85 5.22
N ASP A 97 -5.87 2.97 6.13
CA ASP A 97 -4.47 2.61 5.86
C ASP A 97 -4.33 1.08 5.69
N ILE A 98 -5.10 0.29 6.45
CA ILE A 98 -5.13 -1.18 6.31
C ILE A 98 -5.63 -1.61 4.92
N PHE A 99 -6.62 -0.91 4.37
CA PHE A 99 -7.10 -1.17 3.00
C PHE A 99 -6.02 -0.85 1.97
N ALA A 100 -5.37 0.32 2.11
CA ALA A 100 -4.29 0.73 1.22
C ALA A 100 -3.12 -0.27 1.24
N LEU A 101 -2.78 -0.83 2.40
CA LEU A 101 -1.77 -1.89 2.52
C LEU A 101 -2.11 -3.13 1.67
N GLY A 102 -3.38 -3.51 1.60
CA GLY A 102 -3.82 -4.61 0.72
C GLY A 102 -3.57 -4.33 -0.76
N LEU A 103 -3.82 -3.09 -1.20
CA LEU A 103 -3.56 -2.66 -2.57
C LEU A 103 -2.06 -2.57 -2.88
N ILE A 104 -1.25 -2.09 -1.92
CA ILE A 104 0.21 -2.08 -2.04
C ILE A 104 0.76 -3.50 -2.18
N LEU A 105 0.23 -4.47 -1.41
CA LEU A 105 0.67 -5.86 -1.52
C LEU A 105 0.39 -6.45 -2.90
N ILE A 106 -0.73 -6.11 -3.55
CA ILE A 106 -1.00 -6.50 -4.95
C ILE A 106 0.06 -5.93 -5.88
N GLU A 107 0.37 -4.64 -5.74
CA GLU A 107 1.35 -3.95 -6.59
C GLU A 107 2.77 -4.49 -6.40
N LEU A 108 3.13 -4.89 -5.18
CA LEU A 108 4.39 -5.57 -4.90
C LEU A 108 4.44 -7.00 -5.47
N SER A 109 3.30 -7.69 -5.51
CA SER A 109 3.24 -9.12 -5.88
C SER A 109 3.11 -9.36 -7.38
N LEU A 110 2.74 -8.33 -8.16
CA LEU A 110 2.44 -8.45 -9.58
C LEU A 110 3.16 -7.37 -10.41
N VAL A 111 3.36 -7.66 -11.69
CA VAL A 111 3.75 -6.66 -12.68
C VAL A 111 2.47 -6.19 -13.37
N LEU A 112 2.06 -4.96 -13.12
CA LEU A 112 0.81 -4.39 -13.63
C LEU A 112 1.08 -3.09 -14.36
N THR A 113 0.39 -2.86 -15.47
CA THR A 113 0.30 -1.52 -16.07
C THR A 113 -0.60 -0.62 -15.22
N ASP A 114 -0.49 0.69 -15.37
CA ASP A 114 -1.37 1.63 -14.66
C ASP A 114 -2.86 1.39 -14.96
N GLN A 115 -3.17 0.99 -16.20
CA GLN A 115 -4.55 0.65 -16.60
C GLN A 115 -5.05 -0.60 -15.86
N GLN A 116 -4.23 -1.65 -15.79
CA GLN A 116 -4.56 -2.87 -15.04
C GLN A 116 -4.73 -2.58 -13.54
N LYS A 117 -3.81 -1.81 -12.95
CA LYS A 117 -3.87 -1.39 -11.55
C LYS A 117 -5.17 -0.65 -11.26
N SER A 118 -5.54 0.32 -12.11
CA SER A 118 -6.80 1.08 -11.97
C SER A 118 -8.03 0.18 -12.04
N ALA A 119 -8.08 -0.73 -13.03
CA ALA A 119 -9.18 -1.67 -13.19
C ALA A 119 -9.32 -2.61 -11.99
N ILE A 120 -8.22 -3.20 -11.52
CA ILE A 120 -8.20 -4.12 -10.38
C ILE A 120 -8.64 -3.41 -9.09
N PHE A 121 -8.08 -2.23 -8.82
CA PHE A 121 -8.40 -1.52 -7.56
C PHE A 121 -9.85 -1.03 -7.57
N SER A 122 -10.37 -0.63 -8.73
CA SER A 122 -11.79 -0.31 -8.90
C SER A 122 -12.68 -1.55 -8.66
N ALA A 123 -12.30 -2.70 -9.22
CA ALA A 123 -13.03 -3.95 -9.04
C ALA A 123 -13.07 -4.38 -7.56
N ILE A 124 -11.95 -4.28 -6.84
CA ILE A 124 -11.88 -4.60 -5.40
C ILE A 124 -12.81 -3.69 -4.58
N ARG A 125 -12.85 -2.39 -4.87
CA ARG A 125 -13.80 -1.46 -4.22
C ARG A 125 -15.27 -1.81 -4.49
N SER A 126 -15.54 -2.42 -5.63
CA SER A 126 -16.87 -2.93 -6.01
C SER A 126 -17.14 -4.36 -5.53
N ASN A 127 -16.33 -4.90 -4.60
CA ASN A 127 -16.42 -6.26 -4.05
C ASN A 127 -16.24 -7.39 -5.08
N ALA A 128 -15.54 -7.13 -6.19
CA ALA A 128 -15.27 -8.17 -7.17
C ALA A 128 -14.27 -9.21 -6.61
N PRO A 129 -14.37 -10.49 -7.02
CA PRO A 129 -13.40 -11.52 -6.64
C PRO A 129 -11.97 -11.19 -7.12
N ILE A 130 -10.98 -11.44 -6.26
CA ILE A 130 -9.56 -11.16 -6.54
C ILE A 130 -8.93 -12.36 -7.26
N ILE A 131 -9.33 -12.59 -8.51
CA ILE A 131 -8.90 -13.76 -9.31
C ILE A 131 -7.40 -13.69 -9.65
N ILE A 132 -6.85 -12.49 -9.77
CA ILE A 132 -5.46 -12.25 -10.21
C ILE A 132 -4.39 -12.85 -9.27
N LEU A 133 -4.75 -13.20 -8.03
CA LEU A 133 -3.84 -13.80 -7.04
C LEU A 133 -4.19 -15.28 -6.75
N GLN A 134 -5.02 -15.94 -7.56
CA GLN A 134 -5.44 -17.33 -7.32
C GLN A 134 -4.27 -18.31 -7.17
N ASP A 135 -3.17 -18.08 -7.89
CA ASP A 135 -1.97 -18.93 -7.84
C ASP A 135 -1.06 -18.61 -6.64
N GLN A 136 -1.40 -17.58 -5.85
CA GLN A 136 -0.69 -17.15 -4.65
C GLN A 136 -1.62 -17.17 -3.44
N PRO A 137 -2.04 -18.35 -2.94
CA PRO A 137 -3.15 -18.47 -1.99
C PRO A 137 -2.92 -17.70 -0.68
N LYS A 138 -1.68 -17.66 -0.18
CA LYS A 138 -1.32 -16.89 1.02
C LYS A 138 -1.39 -15.38 0.82
N THR A 139 -0.94 -14.90 -0.35
CA THR A 139 -1.02 -13.49 -0.74
C THR A 139 -2.48 -13.09 -0.93
N LEU A 140 -3.25 -13.91 -1.65
CA LEU A 140 -4.68 -13.73 -1.87
C LEU A 140 -5.46 -13.65 -0.55
N ASP A 141 -5.21 -14.56 0.39
CA ASP A 141 -5.86 -14.58 1.69
C ASP A 141 -5.56 -13.30 2.49
N LEU A 142 -4.29 -12.88 2.54
CA LEU A 142 -3.91 -11.65 3.24
C LEU A 142 -4.55 -10.42 2.58
N VAL A 143 -4.43 -10.26 1.26
CA VAL A 143 -5.05 -9.16 0.51
C VAL A 143 -6.56 -9.13 0.78
N SER A 144 -7.23 -10.28 0.71
CA SER A 144 -8.68 -10.39 0.94
C SER A 144 -9.11 -9.96 2.35
N LYS A 145 -8.27 -10.19 3.36
CA LYS A 145 -8.49 -9.72 4.74
C LYS A 145 -8.26 -8.22 4.87
N LEU A 146 -7.24 -7.68 4.21
CA LEU A 146 -6.89 -6.26 4.25
C LEU A 146 -7.91 -5.39 3.50
N THR A 147 -8.45 -5.88 2.37
CA THR A 147 -9.34 -5.12 1.48
C THR A 147 -10.83 -5.39 1.71
N LYS A 148 -11.25 -5.87 2.89
CA LYS A 148 -12.69 -6.04 3.22
C LYS A 148 -13.44 -4.71 3.12
N LEU A 149 -14.62 -4.70 2.50
CA LEU A 149 -15.43 -3.48 2.39
C LEU A 149 -15.88 -2.97 3.76
N ASP A 150 -16.35 -3.87 4.63
CA ASP A 150 -16.56 -3.53 6.03
C ASP A 150 -15.22 -3.43 6.75
N LYS A 151 -14.86 -2.20 7.13
CA LYS A 151 -13.62 -1.86 7.81
C LYS A 151 -13.43 -2.57 9.15
N ASN A 152 -14.52 -2.97 9.81
CA ASN A 152 -14.45 -3.67 11.09
C ASN A 152 -13.96 -5.12 10.93
N ASN A 153 -14.13 -5.69 9.73
CA ASN A 153 -13.65 -7.04 9.40
C ASN A 153 -12.18 -7.04 8.93
N ARG A 154 -11.53 -5.88 8.83
CA ARG A 154 -10.09 -5.78 8.56
C ARG A 154 -9.31 -6.01 9.85
N PRO A 155 -8.14 -6.68 9.82
CA PRO A 155 -7.30 -6.91 11.00
C PRO A 155 -6.81 -5.59 11.62
N ARG A 156 -6.28 -5.64 12.84
CA ARG A 156 -5.51 -4.51 13.38
C ARG A 156 -4.11 -4.54 12.79
N ILE A 157 -3.46 -3.39 12.72
CA ILE A 157 -2.10 -3.27 12.17
C ILE A 157 -1.11 -4.24 12.87
N GLY A 158 -1.29 -4.45 14.19
CA GLY A 158 -0.47 -5.38 14.97
C GLY A 158 -0.64 -6.86 14.61
N ASP A 159 -1.79 -7.25 14.06
CA ASP A 159 -2.12 -8.65 13.76
C ASP A 159 -1.67 -9.07 12.35
N ILE A 160 -1.33 -8.10 11.49
CA ILE A 160 -0.98 -8.38 10.08
C ILE A 160 0.26 -9.26 9.98
N LEU A 161 1.29 -9.00 10.80
CA LEU A 161 2.56 -9.73 10.75
C LEU A 161 2.46 -11.17 11.26
N GLU A 162 1.38 -11.53 11.95
CA GLU A 162 1.10 -12.90 12.42
C GLU A 162 0.46 -13.77 11.32
N HIS A 163 0.18 -13.20 10.15
CA HIS A 163 -0.45 -13.92 9.05
C HIS A 163 0.50 -14.97 8.43
N PRO A 164 0.00 -16.16 8.01
CA PRO A 164 0.80 -17.20 7.34
C PRO A 164 1.46 -16.79 6.01
N PHE A 165 1.20 -15.57 5.55
CA PHE A 165 1.88 -14.94 4.43
C PHE A 165 3.34 -14.71 4.75
N PHE A 166 3.68 -14.29 5.98
CA PHE A 166 5.06 -14.06 6.39
C PHE A 166 5.81 -15.39 6.56
#